data_AF-A0A7V5AD21-F1
#
_entry.id   AF-A0A7V5AD21-F1
#
_cell.length_a   1.000
_cell.length_b   1.000
_cell.length_c   1.000
_cell.angle_alpha   90.00
_cell.angle_beta   90.00
_cell.angle_gamma   90.00
#
_symmetry.space_group_name_H-M   'P 1'
#
loop_
_entity.id
_entity.type
_entity.pdbx_description
1 polymer ?
#
loop_
_entity_poly.entity_id
_entity_poly.type
_entity_poly.pdbx_seq_one_letter_code
_entity_poly.pdbx_strand_id
1 'polypeptide(L)'
;MKTVRMLRAVLLLLSVTLLSQLPNLAGEAGHPELFSQSPALGVANEEMRLSGQTDEEGGFFLALPWPGVFARGRLRNSTGALGHTFFDLILRFRGSGLRTPEEVRGFRLEVPRFLPKDIERFTVLVSGSETHFLLGEVQVEEAELHWDPARPLRWEDFRGEPPAGSHWEGAQIHLSLSWTGEWEIRFDRGRGVWVARLVSVATFNTMDRAKSWVLPHAKTAEVLNHEQRHFDLNEVYRRLLDLSLRKFLGTEVTGRTREEAEEKLKALLNAAFERVTSKCQEIQRRYDRETDYGRNLQKQREWDRMISEWLLDPLRAPQP
;
A
#
# COMPACT_ATOMS: atom_id res chain seq x y z
N MET A 1 -28.88 -18.85 7.73
CA MET A 1 -27.48 -19.20 7.42
C MET A 1 -26.69 -17.91 7.45
N LYS A 2 -25.82 -17.70 8.44
CA LYS A 2 -24.95 -16.51 8.49
C LYS A 2 -23.88 -16.68 7.41
N THR A 3 -23.78 -15.74 6.48
CA THR A 3 -22.61 -15.67 5.60
C THR A 3 -21.99 -14.32 5.86
N VAL A 4 -20.78 -14.35 6.43
CA VAL A 4 -19.93 -13.19 6.60
C VAL A 4 -19.23 -12.94 5.27
N ARG A 5 -19.36 -11.73 4.75
CA ARG A 5 -18.63 -11.27 3.55
C ARG A 5 -17.92 -9.97 3.89
N MET A 6 -16.76 -9.78 3.27
CA MET A 6 -15.86 -8.65 3.51
C MET A 6 -15.78 -7.80 2.23
N LEU A 7 -15.96 -6.48 2.35
CA LEU A 7 -15.68 -5.52 1.28
C LEU A 7 -14.43 -4.71 1.65
N ARG A 8 -13.54 -4.45 0.68
CA ARG A 8 -12.43 -3.51 0.81
C ARG A 8 -12.62 -2.41 -0.24
N ALA A 9 -12.79 -1.17 0.18
CA ALA A 9 -12.71 0.00 -0.69
C ALA A 9 -11.43 0.78 -0.33
N VAL A 10 -10.76 1.33 -1.34
CA VAL A 10 -9.45 1.97 -1.20
C VAL A 10 -9.49 3.28 -1.99
N LEU A 11 -9.24 4.40 -1.34
CA LEU A 11 -8.88 5.64 -2.00
C LEU A 11 -7.36 5.76 -2.02
N LEU A 12 -6.78 6.18 -3.15
CA LEU A 12 -5.38 6.57 -3.24
C LEU A 12 -5.29 8.09 -3.36
N LEU A 13 -4.52 8.71 -2.49
CA LEU A 13 -4.21 10.14 -2.52
C LEU A 13 -2.74 10.30 -2.88
N LEU A 14 -2.50 11.11 -3.91
CA LEU A 14 -1.19 11.60 -4.29
C LEU A 14 -1.14 13.08 -3.88
N SER A 15 -0.21 13.45 -3.02
CA SER A 15 0.12 14.85 -2.74
C SER A 15 1.56 15.13 -3.10
N VAL A 16 1.82 16.35 -3.55
CA VAL A 16 3.06 16.76 -4.22
C VAL A 16 3.59 18.00 -3.53
N THR A 17 4.80 17.97 -2.96
CA THR A 17 5.45 19.17 -2.41
C THR A 17 6.28 19.87 -3.49
N LEU A 18 6.09 21.17 -3.72
CA LEU A 18 6.84 21.95 -4.74
C LEU A 18 8.06 22.70 -4.15
N LEU A 19 9.20 22.68 -4.85
CA LEU A 19 10.40 23.46 -4.51
C LEU A 19 10.39 24.88 -5.10
N SER A 20 11.05 25.83 -4.43
CA SER A 20 11.28 27.19 -4.93
C SER A 20 12.30 27.22 -6.09
N GLN A 21 12.01 28.04 -7.10
CA GLN A 21 12.72 28.19 -8.38
C GLN A 21 14.26 28.28 -8.29
N LEU A 22 14.95 27.52 -9.15
CA LEU A 22 16.27 27.88 -9.68
C LEU A 22 16.09 28.73 -10.95
N PRO A 23 16.93 29.75 -11.22
CA PRO A 23 16.77 30.65 -12.35
C PRO A 23 17.03 29.97 -13.70
N ASN A 24 16.19 30.34 -14.68
CA ASN A 24 16.28 30.13 -16.13
C ASN A 24 17.50 29.36 -16.67
N LEU A 25 17.22 28.22 -17.31
CA LEU A 25 17.94 27.80 -18.50
C LEU A 25 16.92 27.45 -19.59
N ALA A 26 16.95 28.25 -20.65
CA ALA A 26 16.22 28.05 -21.89
C ALA A 26 16.98 27.06 -22.81
N GLY A 27 16.22 26.39 -23.68
CA GLY A 27 16.72 25.58 -24.81
C GLY A 27 16.46 24.08 -24.62
N GLU A 28 15.88 23.32 -25.54
CA GLU A 28 15.33 23.55 -26.87
C GLU A 28 14.47 22.31 -27.20
N ALA A 29 13.48 22.46 -28.08
CA ALA A 29 12.57 21.39 -28.48
C ALA A 29 13.18 20.46 -29.54
N GLY A 30 12.76 19.18 -29.54
CA GLY A 30 13.01 18.25 -30.65
C GLY A 30 12.34 16.88 -30.46
N HIS A 31 11.25 16.64 -31.19
CA HIS A 31 10.70 15.32 -31.54
C HIS A 31 10.94 15.10 -33.06
N PRO A 32 10.64 13.93 -33.66
CA PRO A 32 10.90 12.53 -33.28
C PRO A 32 11.61 11.76 -34.42
N GLU A 33 12.18 10.57 -34.18
CA GLU A 33 12.49 9.64 -35.28
C GLU A 33 12.04 8.19 -34.99
N LEU A 34 11.31 7.68 -35.98
CA LEU A 34 10.85 6.31 -36.18
C LEU A 34 12.00 5.44 -36.71
N PHE A 35 12.13 4.21 -36.19
CA PHE A 35 12.66 3.10 -36.99
C PHE A 35 11.82 1.83 -36.83
N SER A 36 11.61 1.19 -37.97
CA SER A 36 10.69 0.09 -38.25
C SER A 36 11.34 -1.29 -38.09
N GLN A 37 10.60 -2.18 -37.42
CA GLN A 37 10.42 -3.64 -37.58
C GLN A 37 11.57 -4.57 -38.04
N SER A 38 11.81 -5.64 -37.27
CA SER A 38 11.42 -7.02 -37.66
C SER A 38 11.57 -8.04 -36.51
N PRO A 39 10.87 -9.19 -36.56
CA PRO A 39 10.52 -9.98 -35.38
C PRO A 39 11.52 -11.10 -35.12
N ALA A 40 11.95 -11.24 -33.86
CA ALA A 40 12.57 -12.46 -33.38
C ALA A 40 11.61 -13.12 -32.38
N LEU A 41 11.02 -14.24 -32.81
CA LEU A 41 10.40 -15.23 -31.93
C LEU A 41 11.45 -15.68 -30.91
N GLY A 42 11.28 -15.29 -29.66
CA GLY A 42 12.04 -15.77 -28.51
C GLY A 42 11.07 -15.88 -27.34
N VAL A 43 10.91 -17.11 -26.85
CA VAL A 43 10.02 -17.49 -25.74
C VAL A 43 10.16 -16.52 -24.57
N ALA A 44 9.04 -16.07 -24.01
CA ALA A 44 8.99 -15.08 -22.95
C ALA A 44 9.88 -15.48 -21.75
N ASN A 45 10.62 -14.49 -21.24
CA ASN A 45 11.32 -14.52 -19.95
C ASN A 45 10.28 -14.69 -18.81
N GLU A 46 9.77 -15.90 -18.59
CA GLU A 46 9.00 -16.18 -17.39
C GLU A 46 9.97 -16.20 -16.19
N GLU A 47 9.79 -15.24 -15.29
CA GLU A 47 10.47 -15.26 -13.99
C GLU A 47 10.09 -16.54 -13.26
N MET A 48 11.08 -17.33 -12.82
CA MET A 48 10.82 -18.58 -12.11
C MET A 48 10.33 -18.27 -10.69
N ARG A 49 9.00 -18.26 -10.53
CA ARG A 49 8.27 -17.94 -9.29
C ARG A 49 7.75 -19.22 -8.66
N LEU A 50 8.00 -19.38 -7.36
CA LEU A 50 7.48 -20.48 -6.54
C LEU A 50 6.84 -19.94 -5.29
N SER A 51 5.65 -20.44 -4.94
CA SER A 51 4.96 -20.05 -3.72
C SER A 51 5.24 -21.02 -2.57
N GLY A 52 5.33 -20.51 -1.36
CA GLY A 52 5.54 -21.28 -0.14
C GLY A 52 4.79 -20.70 1.05
N GLN A 53 4.86 -21.39 2.19
CA GLN A 53 4.35 -20.93 3.47
C GLN A 53 5.38 -21.21 4.55
N THR A 54 5.53 -20.29 5.50
CA THR A 54 6.39 -20.50 6.65
C THR A 54 5.75 -21.38 7.73
N ASP A 55 6.57 -22.06 8.53
CA ASP A 55 6.16 -22.72 9.77
C ASP A 55 5.84 -21.70 10.88
N GLU A 56 5.53 -22.16 12.09
CA GLU A 56 5.20 -21.31 13.24
C GLU A 56 6.34 -20.35 13.64
N GLU A 57 7.60 -20.75 13.43
CA GLU A 57 8.77 -19.94 13.77
C GLU A 57 9.27 -19.07 12.60
N GLY A 58 8.50 -19.00 11.52
CA GLY A 58 8.83 -18.26 10.31
C GLY A 58 9.82 -18.97 9.39
N GLY A 59 10.24 -20.19 9.70
CA GLY A 59 11.11 -21.00 8.86
C GLY A 59 10.39 -21.46 7.59
N PHE A 60 11.11 -21.63 6.49
CA PHE A 60 10.58 -22.27 5.29
C PHE A 60 11.59 -23.22 4.65
N PHE A 61 11.05 -24.25 4.00
CA PHE A 61 11.76 -25.22 3.19
C PHE A 61 10.99 -25.40 1.88
N LEU A 62 11.59 -25.02 0.76
CA LEU A 62 10.93 -24.99 -0.55
C LEU A 62 11.73 -25.84 -1.55
N ALA A 63 11.07 -26.81 -2.17
CA ALA A 63 11.64 -27.54 -3.31
C ALA A 63 11.65 -26.63 -4.55
N LEU A 64 12.81 -26.54 -5.20
CA LEU A 64 12.97 -25.81 -6.46
C LEU A 64 12.68 -26.75 -7.64
N PRO A 65 12.50 -26.23 -8.87
CA PRO A 65 12.11 -27.05 -10.02
C PRO A 65 13.10 -28.15 -10.42
N TRP A 66 14.34 -28.10 -9.92
CA TRP A 66 15.35 -29.11 -10.18
C TRP A 66 15.35 -30.20 -9.09
N PRO A 67 15.43 -31.48 -9.45
CA PRO A 67 15.49 -32.58 -8.49
C PRO A 67 16.63 -32.41 -7.49
N GLY A 68 16.34 -32.58 -6.20
CA GLY A 68 17.32 -32.46 -5.13
C GLY A 68 17.77 -31.02 -4.82
N VAL A 69 17.11 -30.01 -5.39
CA VAL A 69 17.48 -28.60 -5.16
C VAL A 69 16.41 -27.90 -4.33
N PHE A 70 16.84 -27.22 -3.27
CA PHE A 70 15.95 -26.63 -2.28
C PHE A 70 16.39 -25.21 -1.89
N ALA A 71 15.44 -24.38 -1.49
CA ALA A 71 15.68 -23.11 -0.81
C ALA A 71 15.20 -23.19 0.64
N ARG A 72 16.00 -22.64 1.56
CA ARG A 72 15.71 -22.58 3.00
C ARG A 72 15.94 -21.18 3.52
N GLY A 73 15.09 -20.71 4.41
CA GLY A 73 15.27 -19.43 5.09
C GLY A 73 14.31 -19.28 6.25
N ARG A 74 14.33 -18.10 6.86
CA ARG A 74 13.40 -17.72 7.94
C ARG A 74 12.93 -16.30 7.74
N LEU A 75 11.62 -16.07 7.73
CA LEU A 75 11.02 -14.74 7.59
C LEU A 75 10.79 -14.11 8.95
N ARG A 76 11.20 -12.85 9.07
CA ARG A 76 11.06 -12.05 10.29
C ARG A 76 10.68 -10.61 9.96
N ASN A 77 9.96 -9.98 10.87
CA ASN A 77 9.73 -8.53 10.86
C ASN A 77 10.22 -7.93 12.18
N SER A 78 9.97 -6.64 12.40
CA SER A 78 10.34 -5.92 13.63
C SER A 78 9.70 -6.49 14.91
N THR A 79 8.60 -7.25 14.80
CA THR A 79 7.88 -7.84 15.93
C THR A 79 8.29 -9.29 16.23
N GLY A 80 9.03 -9.94 15.33
CA GLY A 80 9.52 -11.30 15.51
C GLY A 80 9.37 -12.17 14.27
N ALA A 81 9.18 -13.47 14.51
CA ALA A 81 8.98 -14.48 13.46
C ALA A 81 7.64 -14.30 12.74
N LEU A 82 7.63 -14.46 11.42
CA LEU A 82 6.42 -14.45 10.61
C LEU A 82 5.90 -15.86 10.41
N GLY A 83 5.10 -16.35 11.37
CA GLY A 83 4.52 -17.69 11.33
C GLY A 83 3.41 -17.85 10.30
N HIS A 84 3.26 -19.05 9.72
CA HIS A 84 2.15 -19.42 8.80
C HIS A 84 1.92 -18.43 7.64
N THR A 85 2.96 -17.76 7.20
CA THR A 85 2.91 -16.65 6.24
C THR A 85 3.20 -17.17 4.84
N PHE A 86 2.27 -16.90 3.91
CA PHE A 86 2.47 -17.21 2.49
C PHE A 86 3.47 -16.23 1.86
N PHE A 87 4.28 -16.72 0.93
CA PHE A 87 5.23 -15.90 0.19
C PHE A 87 5.46 -16.47 -1.22
N ASP A 88 5.93 -15.62 -2.13
CA ASP A 88 6.51 -16.01 -3.41
C ASP A 88 8.03 -15.81 -3.37
N LEU A 89 8.76 -16.78 -3.90
CA LEU A 89 10.20 -16.74 -4.11
C LEU A 89 10.49 -16.77 -5.61
N ILE A 90 11.08 -15.70 -6.11
CA ILE A 90 11.38 -15.50 -7.53
C ILE A 90 12.89 -15.62 -7.72
N LEU A 91 13.34 -16.55 -8.56
CA LEU A 91 14.76 -16.77 -8.81
C LEU A 91 15.30 -15.73 -9.80
N ARG A 92 16.47 -15.19 -9.49
CA ARG A 92 17.24 -14.27 -10.35
C ARG A 92 18.46 -15.00 -10.89
N PHE A 93 18.73 -14.87 -12.19
CA PHE A 93 19.77 -15.63 -12.89
C PHE A 93 20.83 -14.73 -13.53
N ARG A 94 22.02 -15.27 -13.78
CA ARG A 94 23.14 -14.59 -14.47
C ARG A 94 22.90 -14.54 -15.99
N GLY A 95 21.87 -13.82 -16.43
CA GLY A 95 21.57 -13.57 -17.86
C GLY A 95 20.38 -14.37 -18.43
N SER A 96 20.30 -14.44 -19.75
CA SER A 96 19.23 -15.11 -20.51
C SER A 96 19.58 -16.56 -20.89
N GLY A 97 20.57 -17.15 -20.21
CA GLY A 97 21.05 -18.51 -20.43
C GLY A 97 20.10 -19.61 -19.94
N LEU A 98 20.64 -20.83 -19.81
CA LEU A 98 19.87 -21.99 -19.38
C LEU A 98 19.55 -21.87 -17.89
N ARG A 99 18.27 -21.94 -17.52
CA ARG A 99 17.86 -21.92 -16.10
C ARG A 99 18.37 -23.18 -15.37
N THR A 100 19.58 -23.11 -14.81
CA THR A 100 20.18 -24.15 -13.96
C THR A 100 20.46 -23.62 -12.54
N PRO A 101 20.66 -24.49 -11.53
CA PRO A 101 20.98 -24.07 -10.17
C PRO A 101 22.24 -23.18 -10.08
N GLU A 102 23.26 -23.44 -10.90
CA GLU A 102 24.54 -22.72 -10.88
C GLU A 102 24.42 -21.28 -11.43
N GLU A 103 23.39 -21.03 -12.24
CA GLU A 103 23.10 -19.71 -12.78
C GLU A 103 22.35 -18.80 -11.80
N VAL A 104 21.82 -19.35 -10.69
CA VAL A 104 21.10 -18.56 -9.67
C VAL A 104 22.06 -17.56 -9.02
N ARG A 105 21.67 -16.29 -9.04
CA ARG A 105 22.44 -15.15 -8.48
C ARG A 105 21.77 -14.47 -7.31
N GLY A 106 20.49 -14.74 -7.12
CA GLY A 106 19.74 -14.15 -6.05
C GLY A 106 18.30 -14.58 -6.13
N PHE A 107 17.55 -14.07 -5.18
CA PHE A 107 16.14 -14.32 -5.04
C PHE A 107 15.45 -13.00 -4.78
N ARG A 108 14.24 -12.82 -5.33
CA ARG A 108 13.31 -11.81 -4.85
C ARG A 108 12.24 -12.51 -4.04
N LEU A 109 12.10 -12.11 -2.80
CA LEU A 109 11.05 -12.57 -1.92
C LEU A 109 9.90 -11.56 -1.94
N GLU A 110 8.69 -12.02 -2.24
CA GLU A 110 7.46 -11.23 -2.18
C GLU A 110 6.55 -11.84 -1.10
N VAL A 111 6.31 -11.09 -0.03
CA VAL A 111 5.41 -11.49 1.05
C VAL A 111 4.22 -10.53 1.04
N PRO A 112 2.96 -11.01 1.01
CA PRO A 112 1.81 -10.12 1.04
C PRO A 112 1.89 -9.15 2.22
N ARG A 113 1.65 -7.86 1.96
CA ARG A 113 1.74 -6.73 2.92
C ARG A 113 3.16 -6.24 3.25
N PHE A 114 4.22 -6.86 2.75
CA PHE A 114 5.59 -6.42 2.97
C PHE A 114 6.23 -5.91 1.67
N LEU A 115 7.27 -5.09 1.81
CA LEU A 115 8.10 -4.65 0.68
C LEU A 115 8.81 -5.87 0.06
N PRO A 116 8.88 -5.96 -1.28
CA PRO A 116 9.70 -6.97 -1.93
C PRO A 116 11.14 -6.91 -1.44
N LYS A 117 11.75 -8.07 -1.19
CA LYS A 117 13.11 -8.16 -0.67
C LYS A 117 14.01 -8.90 -1.64
N ASP A 118 14.98 -8.19 -2.20
CA ASP A 118 16.05 -8.81 -2.97
C ASP A 118 17.12 -9.41 -2.04
N ILE A 119 17.48 -10.66 -2.31
CA ILE A 119 18.42 -11.49 -1.56
C ILE A 119 19.57 -11.87 -2.49
N GLU A 120 20.66 -11.11 -2.42
CA GLU A 120 21.87 -11.32 -3.23
C GLU A 120 22.97 -12.07 -2.46
N ARG A 121 22.84 -12.16 -1.13
CA ARG A 121 23.76 -12.87 -0.24
C ARG A 121 23.06 -14.09 0.34
N PHE A 122 23.55 -15.27 -0.01
CA PHE A 122 23.07 -16.56 0.48
C PHE A 122 24.22 -17.56 0.46
N THR A 123 24.07 -18.66 1.19
CA THR A 123 25.04 -19.77 1.17
C THR A 123 24.49 -20.90 0.33
N VAL A 124 25.34 -21.54 -0.47
CA VAL A 124 25.00 -22.79 -1.17
C VAL A 124 25.67 -23.93 -0.44
N LEU A 125 24.87 -24.87 0.05
CA LEU A 125 25.34 -26.10 0.69
C LEU A 125 25.02 -27.29 -0.22
N VAL A 126 26.04 -28.06 -0.58
CA VAL A 126 25.88 -29.31 -1.34
C VAL A 126 26.12 -30.49 -0.41
N SER A 127 25.17 -31.42 -0.36
CA SER A 127 25.23 -32.62 0.48
C SER A 127 24.79 -33.84 -0.33
N GLY A 128 25.74 -34.65 -0.78
CA GLY A 128 25.45 -35.75 -1.70
C GLY A 128 24.89 -35.24 -3.03
N SER A 129 23.70 -35.69 -3.40
CA SER A 129 22.98 -35.22 -4.60
C SER A 129 22.06 -34.01 -4.33
N GLU A 130 22.06 -33.45 -3.12
CA GLU A 130 21.20 -32.32 -2.76
C GLU A 130 21.97 -31.00 -2.77
N THR A 131 21.32 -29.96 -3.27
CA THR A 131 21.80 -28.57 -3.24
C THR A 131 20.81 -27.71 -2.48
N HIS A 132 21.28 -27.01 -1.44
CA HIS A 132 20.47 -26.12 -0.62
C HIS A 132 20.95 -24.68 -0.73
N PHE A 133 20.06 -23.79 -1.17
CA PHE A 133 20.23 -22.34 -1.05
C PHE A 133 19.75 -21.90 0.35
N LEU A 134 20.68 -21.51 1.20
CA LEU A 134 20.43 -21.01 2.55
C LEU A 134 20.35 -19.47 2.50
N LEU A 135 19.12 -18.95 2.54
CA LEU A 135 18.79 -17.53 2.49
C LEU A 135 18.94 -16.82 3.84
N GLY A 136 19.16 -17.57 4.92
CA GLY A 136 19.32 -17.04 6.27
C GLY A 136 18.03 -16.47 6.85
N GLU A 137 18.16 -15.56 7.81
CA GLU A 137 17.04 -14.76 8.31
C GLU A 137 16.80 -13.56 7.40
N VAL A 138 15.63 -13.54 6.76
CA VAL A 138 15.21 -12.47 5.86
C VAL A 138 14.29 -11.52 6.64
N GLN A 139 14.80 -10.33 6.93
CA GLN A 139 14.03 -9.25 7.54
C GLN A 139 13.18 -8.56 6.46
N VAL A 140 11.86 -8.60 6.65
CA VAL A 140 10.88 -7.92 5.81
C VAL A 140 10.23 -6.76 6.56
N GLU A 141 9.95 -5.69 5.83
CA GLU A 141 9.34 -4.46 6.35
C GLU A 141 7.95 -4.30 5.73
N GLU A 142 6.96 -3.87 6.52
CA GLU A 142 5.60 -3.64 6.00
C GLU A 142 5.61 -2.60 4.86
N ALA A 143 4.92 -2.91 3.78
CA ALA A 143 4.79 -2.01 2.62
C ALA A 143 3.85 -0.83 2.93
N GLU A 144 2.81 -1.09 3.71
CA GLU A 144 1.87 -0.09 4.20
C GLU A 144 2.23 0.30 5.63
N LEU A 145 2.45 1.58 5.87
CA LEU A 145 2.63 2.15 7.19
C LEU A 145 1.29 2.68 7.70
N HIS A 146 0.80 2.14 8.82
CA HIS A 146 -0.40 2.67 9.49
C HIS A 146 -0.13 4.00 10.20
N TRP A 147 -1.12 4.89 10.20
CA TRP A 147 -1.05 6.12 10.99
C TRP A 147 -1.02 5.80 12.47
N ASP A 148 -0.05 6.39 13.18
CA ASP A 148 0.13 6.21 14.62
C ASP A 148 0.64 7.54 15.22
N PRO A 149 -0.06 8.14 16.20
CA PRO A 149 0.36 9.39 16.80
C PRO A 149 1.70 9.28 17.55
N ALA A 150 2.09 8.07 17.96
CA ALA A 150 3.37 7.80 18.63
C ALA A 150 4.52 7.52 17.65
N ARG A 151 4.23 7.34 16.35
CA ARG A 151 5.23 7.10 15.30
C ARG A 151 5.04 8.07 14.12
N PRO A 152 5.48 9.33 14.26
CA PRO A 152 5.55 10.26 13.14
C PRO A 152 6.38 9.73 11.98
N LEU A 153 6.09 10.20 10.78
CA LEU A 153 6.83 9.93 9.55
C LEU A 153 8.30 10.30 9.71
N ARG A 154 9.15 9.48 9.09
CA ARG A 154 10.57 9.77 8.93
C ARG A 154 10.97 9.59 7.48
N TRP A 155 12.11 10.14 7.09
CA TRP A 155 12.58 10.01 5.71
C TRP A 155 12.86 8.55 5.31
N GLU A 156 13.09 7.66 6.26
CA GLU A 156 13.19 6.22 6.03
C GLU A 156 11.85 5.59 5.61
N ASP A 157 10.72 6.27 5.74
CA ASP A 157 9.42 5.78 5.29
C ASP A 157 9.19 6.00 3.78
N PHE A 158 9.93 6.91 3.14
CA PHE A 158 9.85 7.24 1.72
C PHE A 158 10.83 6.38 0.92
N ARG A 159 10.39 5.16 0.54
CA ARG A 159 11.21 4.14 -0.12
C ARG A 159 11.02 4.08 -1.63
N GLY A 160 10.09 4.85 -2.18
CA GLY A 160 9.84 4.92 -3.60
C GLY A 160 10.94 5.64 -4.37
N GLU A 161 11.04 5.29 -5.65
CA GLU A 161 11.94 5.98 -6.58
C GLU A 161 11.26 7.26 -7.10
N PRO A 162 11.93 8.43 -7.02
CA PRO A 162 11.43 9.65 -7.63
C PRO A 162 11.26 9.50 -9.16
N PRO A 163 10.18 10.03 -9.75
CA PRO A 163 10.01 10.06 -11.20
C PRO A 163 11.18 10.73 -11.90
N ALA A 164 11.60 10.19 -13.05
CA ALA A 164 12.64 10.77 -13.87
C ALA A 164 12.26 12.20 -14.31
N GLY A 165 13.18 13.16 -14.14
CA GLY A 165 12.95 14.56 -14.50
C GLY A 165 12.10 15.35 -13.50
N SER A 166 11.79 14.79 -12.33
CA SER A 166 11.16 15.57 -11.26
C SER A 166 12.14 16.59 -10.69
N HIS A 167 11.97 17.86 -11.09
CA HIS A 167 12.78 19.00 -10.61
C HIS A 167 11.97 20.00 -9.79
N TRP A 168 10.65 19.91 -9.88
CA TRP A 168 9.72 20.84 -9.23
C TRP A 168 9.02 20.21 -8.04
N GLU A 169 8.84 18.88 -8.01
CA GLU A 169 8.29 18.13 -6.87
C GLU A 169 9.42 17.61 -5.97
N GLY A 170 9.56 18.14 -4.75
CA GLY A 170 10.58 17.73 -3.79
C GLY A 170 10.27 16.40 -3.08
N ALA A 171 9.00 16.12 -2.82
CA ALA A 171 8.53 14.91 -2.17
C ALA A 171 7.10 14.58 -2.60
N GLN A 172 6.75 13.31 -2.43
CA GLN A 172 5.40 12.81 -2.64
C GLN A 172 5.10 11.72 -1.62
N ILE A 173 3.95 11.82 -0.97
CA ILE A 173 3.40 10.77 -0.11
C ILE A 173 2.20 10.11 -0.79
N HIS A 174 2.15 8.78 -0.71
CA HIS A 174 1.06 7.98 -1.24
C HIS A 174 0.21 7.45 -0.10
N LEU A 175 -0.96 8.05 0.11
CA LEU A 175 -1.83 7.74 1.23
C LEU A 175 -3.05 6.93 0.78
N SER A 176 -3.53 6.10 1.68
CA SER A 176 -4.76 5.35 1.48
C SER A 176 -5.74 5.48 2.63
N LEU A 177 -7.01 5.70 2.26
CA LEU A 177 -8.15 5.44 3.13
C LEU A 177 -8.82 4.16 2.68
N SER A 178 -9.01 3.25 3.63
CA SER A 178 -9.76 2.03 3.37
C SER A 178 -10.66 1.64 4.52
N TRP A 179 -11.63 0.77 4.23
CA TRP A 179 -12.48 0.18 5.25
C TRP A 179 -12.80 -1.28 4.92
N THR A 180 -13.13 -2.01 5.97
CA THR A 180 -13.62 -3.38 5.91
C THR A 180 -14.90 -3.47 6.70
N GLY A 181 -15.88 -4.23 6.21
CA GLY A 181 -17.09 -4.51 6.97
C GLY A 181 -17.54 -5.93 6.83
N GLU A 182 -18.20 -6.41 7.87
CA GLU A 182 -18.83 -7.73 7.92
C GLU A 182 -20.34 -7.57 8.01
N TRP A 183 -21.08 -8.35 7.24
CA TRP A 183 -22.53 -8.35 7.30
C TRP A 183 -23.10 -9.76 7.29
N GLU A 184 -24.32 -9.88 7.80
CA GLU A 184 -25.12 -11.10 7.77
C GLU A 184 -26.24 -10.96 6.76
N ILE A 185 -26.61 -12.06 6.09
CA ILE A 185 -27.76 -12.11 5.19
C ILE A 185 -28.70 -13.24 5.59
N ARG A 186 -29.98 -12.94 5.74
CA ARG A 186 -31.02 -13.91 6.10
C ARG A 186 -32.27 -13.72 5.24
N PHE A 187 -33.04 -14.80 5.05
CA PHE A 187 -34.37 -14.72 4.47
C PHE A 187 -35.41 -14.52 5.58
N ASP A 188 -36.23 -13.48 5.45
CA ASP A 188 -37.35 -13.18 6.33
C ASP A 188 -38.63 -13.79 5.75
N ARG A 189 -39.04 -14.94 6.32
CA ARG A 189 -40.21 -15.69 5.84
C ARG A 189 -41.51 -14.92 5.99
N GLY A 190 -41.63 -14.06 7.01
CA GLY A 190 -42.86 -13.30 7.26
C GLY A 190 -43.08 -12.19 6.23
N ARG A 191 -41.98 -11.58 5.75
CA ARG A 191 -42.01 -10.53 4.72
C ARG A 191 -41.77 -11.05 3.30
N GLY A 192 -41.31 -12.28 3.13
CA GLY A 192 -40.96 -12.86 1.83
C GLY A 192 -39.76 -12.17 1.16
N VAL A 193 -38.82 -11.61 1.94
CA VAL A 193 -37.67 -10.85 1.45
C VAL A 193 -36.35 -11.31 2.07
N TRP A 194 -35.24 -11.04 1.39
CA TRP A 194 -33.90 -11.15 1.95
C TRP A 194 -33.53 -9.88 2.70
N VAL A 195 -32.79 -10.04 3.79
CA VAL A 195 -32.34 -8.96 4.69
C VAL A 195 -30.84 -9.07 4.86
N ALA A 196 -30.11 -8.01 4.51
CA ALA A 196 -28.69 -7.85 4.77
C ALA A 196 -28.51 -6.87 5.95
N ARG A 197 -27.65 -7.22 6.91
CA ARG A 197 -27.41 -6.42 8.12
C ARG A 197 -25.92 -6.26 8.37
N LEU A 198 -25.46 -5.01 8.51
CA LEU A 198 -24.08 -4.73 8.90
C LEU A 198 -23.84 -5.11 10.37
N VAL A 199 -22.77 -5.86 10.62
CA VAL A 199 -22.38 -6.38 11.94
C VAL A 199 -21.17 -5.65 12.50
N SER A 200 -20.14 -5.45 11.67
CA SER A 200 -18.91 -4.79 12.10
C SER A 200 -18.34 -3.95 10.96
N VAL A 201 -17.59 -2.92 11.32
CA VAL A 201 -16.78 -2.10 10.41
C VAL A 201 -15.45 -1.75 11.06
N ALA A 202 -14.40 -1.67 10.25
CA ALA A 202 -13.10 -1.13 10.61
C ALA A 202 -12.61 -0.22 9.47
N THR A 203 -11.87 0.82 9.82
CA THR A 203 -11.35 1.81 8.88
C THR A 203 -9.86 2.00 9.11
N PHE A 204 -9.11 2.27 8.04
CA PHE A 204 -7.65 2.32 8.06
C PHE A 204 -7.15 3.54 7.28
N ASN A 205 -6.07 4.14 7.79
CA ASN A 205 -5.28 5.17 7.14
C ASN A 205 -3.86 4.63 7.03
N THR A 206 -3.35 4.48 5.81
CA THR A 206 -2.02 3.94 5.55
C THR A 206 -1.23 4.78 4.56
N MET A 207 0.10 4.72 4.64
CA MET A 207 1.04 5.25 3.67
C MET A 207 1.71 4.08 2.94
N ASP A 208 1.71 4.09 1.61
CA ASP A 208 2.48 3.14 0.80
C ASP A 208 3.94 3.61 0.71
N ARG A 209 4.83 2.92 1.42
CA ARG A 209 6.25 3.29 1.51
C ARG A 209 6.96 3.16 0.17
N ALA A 210 6.57 2.19 -0.65
CA ALA A 210 7.18 1.93 -1.96
C ALA A 210 6.78 2.95 -3.02
N LYS A 211 5.64 3.64 -2.82
CA LYS A 211 5.18 4.70 -3.74
C LYS A 211 5.44 6.11 -3.24
N SER A 212 5.84 6.26 -1.99
CA SER A 212 6.19 7.55 -1.40
C SER A 212 7.69 7.80 -1.55
N TRP A 213 8.09 8.95 -2.06
CA TRP A 213 9.48 9.25 -2.41
C TRP A 213 9.85 10.69 -2.04
N VAL A 214 11.16 10.95 -1.94
CA VAL A 214 11.70 12.29 -1.68
C VAL A 214 13.02 12.49 -2.42
N LEU A 215 13.20 13.65 -3.04
CA LEU A 215 14.48 14.03 -3.65
C LEU A 215 15.51 14.36 -2.56
N PRO A 216 16.80 14.00 -2.74
CA PRO A 216 17.82 14.22 -1.72
C PRO A 216 17.89 15.65 -1.17
N HIS A 217 17.71 16.66 -2.02
CA HIS A 217 17.76 18.08 -1.64
C HIS A 217 16.49 18.60 -0.96
N ALA A 218 15.38 17.84 -1.01
CA ALA A 218 14.11 18.19 -0.38
C ALA A 218 13.95 17.59 1.03
N LYS A 219 14.96 16.86 1.54
CA LYS A 219 14.93 16.24 2.87
C LYS A 219 15.11 17.27 4.00
N THR A 220 14.15 18.16 4.18
CA THR A 220 14.14 19.17 5.26
C THR A 220 13.04 18.91 6.29
N ALA A 221 13.12 19.52 7.47
CA ALA A 221 12.10 19.35 8.50
C ALA A 221 10.74 19.92 8.06
N GLU A 222 10.74 20.99 7.27
CA GLU A 222 9.55 21.66 6.76
C GLU A 222 8.80 20.77 5.76
N VAL A 223 9.51 20.15 4.81
CA VAL A 223 8.91 19.21 3.85
C VAL A 223 8.37 17.99 4.59
N LEU A 224 9.12 17.41 5.53
CA LEU A 224 8.64 16.27 6.31
C LEU A 224 7.37 16.62 7.10
N ASN A 225 7.31 17.82 7.68
CA ASN A 225 6.12 18.31 8.37
C ASN A 225 4.93 18.45 7.41
N HIS A 226 5.16 18.93 6.19
CA HIS A 226 4.12 19.06 5.18
C HIS A 226 3.51 17.69 4.80
N GLU A 227 4.36 16.69 4.57
CA GLU A 227 3.91 15.32 4.28
C GLU A 227 3.26 14.65 5.49
N GLN A 228 3.74 14.91 6.71
CA GLN A 228 3.08 14.46 7.94
C GLN A 228 1.66 15.04 8.06
N ARG A 229 1.46 16.31 7.71
CA ARG A 229 0.13 16.92 7.74
C ARG A 229 -0.82 16.37 6.69
N HIS A 230 -0.33 15.94 5.53
CA HIS A 230 -1.16 15.15 4.61
C HIS A 230 -1.64 13.85 5.26
N PHE A 231 -0.75 13.15 5.97
CA PHE A 231 -1.08 11.90 6.64
C PHE A 231 -2.07 12.09 7.80
N ASP A 232 -1.89 13.18 8.56
CA ASP A 232 -2.76 13.59 9.66
C ASP A 232 -4.15 14.03 9.16
N LEU A 233 -4.23 14.81 8.07
CA LEU A 233 -5.49 15.14 7.42
C LEU A 233 -6.23 13.88 6.97
N ASN A 234 -5.51 12.92 6.41
CA ASN A 234 -6.10 11.65 6.02
C ASN A 234 -6.68 10.91 7.24
N GLU A 235 -5.99 10.95 8.39
CA GLU A 235 -6.49 10.36 9.63
C GLU A 235 -7.76 11.05 10.16
N VAL A 236 -7.84 12.38 10.09
CA VAL A 236 -9.06 13.12 10.44
C VAL A 236 -10.25 12.58 9.63
N TYR A 237 -10.07 12.43 8.32
CA TYR A 237 -11.13 11.92 7.44
C TYR A 237 -11.37 10.41 7.60
N ARG A 238 -10.38 9.62 8.01
CA ARG A 238 -10.60 8.23 8.45
C ARG A 238 -11.50 8.18 9.69
N ARG A 239 -11.30 9.06 10.66
CA ARG A 239 -12.16 9.14 11.87
C ARG A 239 -13.59 9.57 11.51
N LEU A 240 -13.74 10.52 10.58
CA LEU A 240 -15.07 10.88 10.04
C LEU A 240 -15.72 9.72 9.29
N LEU A 241 -14.95 8.96 8.52
CA LEU A 241 -15.43 7.76 7.83
C LEU A 241 -15.91 6.72 8.85
N ASP A 242 -15.14 6.47 9.90
CA ASP A 242 -15.50 5.56 10.98
C ASP A 242 -16.83 5.96 11.63
N LEU A 243 -16.98 7.24 12.00
CA LEU A 243 -18.24 7.77 12.52
C LEU A 243 -19.40 7.64 11.53
N SER A 244 -19.16 7.88 10.23
CA SER A 244 -20.19 7.77 9.19
C SER A 244 -20.63 6.32 8.97
N LEU A 245 -19.69 5.37 8.91
CA LEU A 245 -20.00 3.96 8.68
C LEU A 245 -20.66 3.32 9.90
N ARG A 246 -20.25 3.70 11.12
CA ARG A 246 -20.86 3.20 12.36
C ARG A 246 -22.35 3.52 12.49
N LYS A 247 -22.84 4.60 11.86
CA LYS A 247 -24.27 4.92 11.81
C LYS A 247 -25.11 3.84 11.12
N PHE A 248 -24.49 3.02 10.28
CA PHE A 248 -25.15 1.90 9.60
C PHE A 248 -25.04 0.57 10.36
N LEU A 249 -24.38 0.53 11.52
CA LEU A 249 -24.30 -0.68 12.33
C LEU A 249 -25.70 -1.10 12.76
N GLY A 250 -26.06 -2.35 12.47
CA GLY A 250 -27.39 -2.87 12.72
C GLY A 250 -28.47 -2.43 11.72
N THR A 251 -28.16 -1.55 10.75
CA THR A 251 -29.09 -1.24 9.67
C THR A 251 -29.39 -2.49 8.86
N GLU A 252 -30.68 -2.75 8.66
CA GLU A 252 -31.18 -3.83 7.82
C GLU A 252 -31.61 -3.26 6.47
N VAL A 253 -31.10 -3.84 5.38
CA VAL A 253 -31.47 -3.52 4.00
C VAL A 253 -32.14 -4.73 3.37
N THR A 254 -33.23 -4.52 2.61
CA THR A 254 -34.02 -5.61 2.04
C THR A 254 -33.90 -5.73 0.51
N GLY A 255 -33.99 -6.96 0.01
CA GLY A 255 -33.97 -7.30 -1.41
C GLY A 255 -34.87 -8.49 -1.73
N ARG A 256 -35.30 -8.62 -2.99
CA ARG A 256 -36.08 -9.78 -3.46
C ARG A 256 -35.21 -11.02 -3.58
N THR A 257 -33.93 -10.84 -3.88
CA THR A 257 -32.90 -11.88 -3.84
C THR A 257 -31.85 -11.58 -2.77
N ARG A 258 -31.05 -12.60 -2.44
CA ARG A 258 -29.94 -12.48 -1.51
C ARG A 258 -28.91 -11.46 -2.00
N GLU A 259 -28.60 -11.53 -3.29
CA GLU A 259 -27.65 -10.67 -3.98
C GLU A 259 -28.16 -9.23 -4.01
N GLU A 260 -29.45 -9.01 -4.25
CA GLU A 260 -30.03 -7.65 -4.24
C GLU A 260 -29.92 -7.00 -2.85
N ALA A 261 -30.19 -7.74 -1.77
CA ALA A 261 -30.05 -7.21 -0.41
C ALA A 261 -28.59 -6.85 -0.09
N GLU A 262 -27.65 -7.68 -0.53
CA GLU A 262 -26.22 -7.44 -0.36
C GLU A 262 -25.72 -6.23 -1.14
N GLU A 263 -26.05 -6.13 -2.42
CA GLU A 263 -25.59 -5.02 -3.27
C GLU A 263 -26.17 -3.68 -2.80
N LYS A 264 -27.42 -3.66 -2.30
CA LYS A 264 -27.97 -2.44 -1.68
C LYS A 264 -27.21 -2.05 -0.41
N LEU A 265 -26.81 -3.01 0.42
CA LEU A 265 -26.00 -2.72 1.60
C LEU A 265 -24.61 -2.19 1.20
N LYS A 266 -23.94 -2.82 0.23
CA LYS A 266 -22.65 -2.35 -0.29
C LYS A 266 -22.75 -0.95 -0.88
N ALA A 267 -23.79 -0.68 -1.68
CA ALA A 267 -24.04 0.63 -2.27
C ALA A 267 -24.22 1.72 -1.20
N LEU A 268 -24.96 1.41 -0.13
CA LEU A 268 -25.14 2.32 1.01
C LEU A 268 -23.80 2.68 1.68
N LEU A 269 -22.95 1.68 1.93
CA LEU A 269 -21.65 1.88 2.58
C LEU A 269 -20.64 2.58 1.66
N ASN A 270 -20.63 2.23 0.37
CA ASN A 270 -19.79 2.88 -0.63
C ASN A 270 -20.17 4.35 -0.82
N ALA A 271 -21.47 4.69 -0.84
CA ALA A 271 -21.90 6.09 -0.92
C ALA A 271 -21.42 6.91 0.29
N ALA A 272 -21.39 6.31 1.49
CA ALA A 272 -20.81 6.96 2.67
C ALA A 272 -19.28 7.14 2.53
N PHE A 273 -18.59 6.13 2.03
CA PHE A 273 -17.16 6.17 1.76
C PHE A 273 -16.79 7.24 0.73
N GLU A 274 -17.47 7.27 -0.42
CA GLU A 274 -17.24 8.23 -1.51
C GLU A 274 -17.44 9.67 -1.06
N ARG A 275 -18.48 9.93 -0.27
CA ARG A 275 -18.75 11.27 0.27
C ARG A 275 -17.61 11.75 1.18
N VAL A 276 -17.18 10.92 2.12
CA VAL A 276 -16.09 11.28 3.05
C VAL A 276 -14.76 11.44 2.31
N THR A 277 -14.45 10.55 1.38
CA THR A 277 -13.20 10.59 0.61
C THR A 277 -13.16 11.77 -0.38
N SER A 278 -14.29 12.13 -0.99
CA SER A 278 -14.40 13.32 -1.83
C SER A 278 -14.13 14.60 -1.04
N LYS A 279 -14.68 14.69 0.18
CA LYS A 279 -14.40 15.81 1.08
C LYS A 279 -12.94 15.83 1.54
N CYS A 280 -12.35 14.67 1.85
CA CYS A 280 -10.93 14.55 2.17
C CYS A 280 -10.06 15.11 1.03
N GLN A 281 -10.33 14.71 -0.22
CA GLN A 281 -9.61 15.21 -1.39
C GLN A 281 -9.74 16.73 -1.57
N GLU A 282 -10.94 17.27 -1.34
CA GLU A 282 -11.17 18.72 -1.38
C GLU A 282 -10.29 19.45 -0.37
N ILE A 283 -10.22 18.95 0.87
CA ILE A 283 -9.42 19.56 1.94
C ILE A 283 -7.91 19.37 1.72
N GLN A 284 -7.45 18.22 1.22
CA GLN A 284 -6.05 18.01 0.84
C GLN A 284 -5.62 19.04 -0.23
N ARG A 285 -6.41 19.21 -1.29
CA ARG A 285 -6.14 20.23 -2.34
C ARG A 285 -6.17 21.67 -1.81
N ARG A 286 -7.04 21.93 -0.84
CA ARG A 286 -7.12 23.24 -0.18
C ARG A 286 -5.86 23.50 0.66
N TYR A 287 -5.41 22.51 1.42
CA TYR A 287 -4.20 22.57 2.21
C TYR A 287 -2.95 22.83 1.35
N ASP A 288 -2.78 22.09 0.25
CA ASP A 288 -1.70 22.32 -0.73
C ASP A 288 -1.71 23.75 -1.25
N ARG A 289 -2.86 24.20 -1.75
CA ARG A 289 -3.00 25.54 -2.32
C ARG A 289 -2.73 26.64 -1.31
N GLU A 290 -3.26 26.53 -0.09
CA GLU A 290 -3.11 27.57 0.93
C GLU A 290 -1.72 27.62 1.55
N THR A 291 -1.04 26.48 1.65
CA THR A 291 0.35 26.42 2.13
C THR A 291 1.38 26.65 1.02
N ASP A 292 0.94 26.89 -0.22
CA ASP A 292 1.80 26.95 -1.39
C ASP A 292 2.69 25.70 -1.50
N TYR A 293 2.08 24.52 -1.30
CA TYR A 293 2.73 23.21 -1.23
C TYR A 293 3.88 23.21 -0.20
N GLY A 294 3.59 23.69 1.01
CA GLY A 294 4.54 23.77 2.13
C GLY A 294 5.49 24.97 2.13
N ARG A 295 5.55 25.78 1.06
CA ARG A 295 6.46 26.95 0.98
C ARG A 295 6.02 28.12 1.85
N ASN A 296 4.72 28.26 2.12
CA ASN A 296 4.19 29.29 3.00
C ASN A 296 4.18 28.81 4.46
N LEU A 297 5.27 29.06 5.18
CA LEU A 297 5.45 28.62 6.57
C LEU A 297 4.43 29.23 7.54
N GLN A 298 3.89 30.41 7.25
CA GLN A 298 2.84 30.99 8.09
C GLN A 298 1.55 30.17 7.96
N LYS A 299 1.12 29.90 6.72
CA LYS A 299 -0.06 29.09 6.46
C LYS A 299 0.12 27.65 6.93
N GLN A 300 1.32 27.09 6.78
CA GLN A 300 1.67 25.78 7.33
C GLN A 300 1.37 25.70 8.84
N ARG A 301 1.81 26.69 9.62
CA ARG A 301 1.56 26.75 11.08
C ARG A 301 0.08 26.94 11.44
N GLU A 302 -0.69 27.65 10.61
CA GLU A 302 -2.14 27.78 10.80
C GLU A 302 -2.83 26.42 10.60
N TRP A 303 -2.46 25.71 9.52
CA TRP A 303 -2.96 24.37 9.24
C TRP A 303 -2.51 23.35 10.28
N ASP A 304 -1.27 23.40 10.76
CA ASP A 304 -0.78 22.50 11.82
C ASP A 304 -1.68 22.55 13.07
N ARG A 305 -2.10 23.75 13.49
CA ARG A 305 -3.02 23.92 14.62
C ARG A 305 -4.41 23.38 14.32
N MET A 306 -4.97 23.74 13.16
CA MET A 306 -6.29 23.29 12.74
C MET A 306 -6.37 21.76 12.66
N ILE A 307 -5.38 21.12 12.03
CA ILE A 307 -5.31 19.67 11.89
C ILE A 307 -5.17 19.01 13.26
N SER A 308 -4.34 19.56 14.15
CA SER A 308 -4.20 19.06 15.52
C SER A 308 -5.55 19.10 16.28
N GLU A 309 -6.31 20.19 16.13
CA GLU A 309 -7.65 20.30 16.70
C GLU A 309 -8.63 19.30 16.10
N TRP A 310 -8.58 19.07 14.79
CA TRP A 310 -9.43 18.09 14.10
C TRP A 310 -9.07 16.65 14.41
N LEU A 311 -7.79 16.36 14.69
CA LEU A 311 -7.40 15.04 15.18
C LEU A 311 -8.03 14.78 16.55
N LEU A 312 -8.05 15.77 17.44
CA LEU A 312 -8.71 15.63 18.75
C LEU A 312 -10.22 15.51 18.63
N ASP A 313 -10.85 16.33 17.79
CA ASP A 313 -12.28 16.29 17.51
C ASP A 313 -12.56 16.36 15.99
N PRO A 314 -12.75 15.23 15.31
CA PRO A 314 -12.94 15.19 13.86
C PRO A 314 -14.23 15.90 13.41
N LEU A 315 -15.20 16.13 14.31
CA LEU A 315 -16.43 16.86 13.98
C LEU A 315 -16.19 18.37 13.77
N ARG A 316 -15.02 18.89 14.17
CA ARG A 316 -14.62 20.28 13.90
C ARG A 316 -14.04 20.49 12.50
N ALA A 317 -13.72 19.41 11.78
CA ALA A 317 -13.27 19.48 10.39
C ALA A 317 -14.44 19.82 9.44
N PRO A 318 -14.18 20.33 8.23
CA PRO A 318 -15.20 20.48 7.20
C PRO A 318 -15.93 19.15 6.92
N GLN A 319 -17.24 19.14 7.14
CA GLN A 319 -18.03 17.92 7.09
C GLN A 319 -18.35 17.48 5.65
N PRO A 320 -18.40 16.16 5.36
CA PRO A 320 -18.74 15.61 4.05
C PRO A 320 -20.19 15.77 3.60
#